data_AF-G9F9G4-F1
#
_entry.id   AF-G9F9G4-F1
#
_cell.length_a   1.000
_cell.length_b   1.000
_cell.length_c   1.000
_cell.angle_alpha   90.00
_cell.angle_beta   90.00
_cell.angle_gamma   90.00
#
_symmetry.space_group_name_H-M   'P 1'
#
loop_
_entity.id
_entity.type
_entity.pdbx_description
1 polymer ?
#
loop_
_entity_poly.entity_id
_entity_poly.type
_entity_poly.pdbx_seq_one_letter_code
_entity_poly.pdbx_strand_id
1 'polypeptide(L)'
;MPHSVLIGFAVLVICHTSQAGYTKFPDGFTFGVATAAHQIEGAWNVSGKSENVWDRLSHTRPEMIADGTNGDIACDSYNRYREDVEELAYMGVDFYRFSFSWARILPSGRVDFVNPDGIRYYHDLLDALAEKNIEPLVTLFHWDLPQTLQDLGGWANPKMVDYFRDYADLCFKEFGGKIKSWIAFNEPYEICEDAYGDEKKAPAIDSHGVGNYLCSDTLLKAHAEAYHLYNETYRPTQNGRIMISINSIWYEPSDTNNAEQVTLAEVANQFKFGWFAHPIFTEEGGYPSVMVENVAQQSAAEGLPKSRLEQFDQYWIDRIKGTSDFLGINHYTTHLITGARCGP
;
A
#
# COMPACT_ATOMS: atom_id res chain seq x y z
N MET A 1 -29.03 -51.72 -44.54
CA MET A 1 -28.45 -51.67 -43.17
C MET A 1 -26.95 -51.47 -43.31
N PRO A 2 -26.32 -50.68 -42.42
CA PRO A 2 -26.23 -49.22 -42.40
C PRO A 2 -25.02 -48.69 -43.23
N HIS A 3 -25.16 -47.50 -43.82
CA HIS A 3 -24.01 -46.69 -44.24
C HIS A 3 -23.61 -45.80 -43.06
N SER A 4 -22.43 -46.05 -42.52
CA SER A 4 -21.86 -45.27 -41.41
C SER A 4 -21.52 -43.86 -41.90
N VAL A 5 -22.24 -42.86 -41.40
CA VAL A 5 -21.92 -41.44 -41.57
C VAL A 5 -20.81 -41.10 -40.58
N LEU A 6 -19.63 -40.75 -41.09
CA LEU A 6 -18.53 -40.24 -40.29
C LEU A 6 -18.78 -38.75 -40.04
N ILE A 7 -19.20 -38.38 -38.83
CA ILE A 7 -19.28 -36.98 -38.40
C ILE A 7 -17.93 -36.62 -37.79
N GLY A 8 -17.09 -35.91 -38.56
CA GLY A 8 -15.87 -35.32 -38.05
C GLY A 8 -16.18 -34.02 -37.31
N PHE A 9 -15.94 -33.98 -36.00
CA PHE A 9 -15.88 -32.73 -35.25
C PHE A 9 -14.49 -32.13 -35.44
N ALA A 10 -14.41 -31.05 -36.20
CA ALA A 10 -13.22 -30.20 -36.23
C ALA A 10 -13.27 -29.26 -35.03
N VAL A 11 -12.43 -29.51 -34.02
CA VAL A 11 -12.16 -28.53 -32.95
C VAL A 11 -11.19 -27.51 -33.52
N LEU A 12 -11.70 -26.33 -33.88
CA LEU A 12 -10.90 -25.19 -34.29
C LEU A 12 -10.30 -24.56 -33.03
N VAL A 13 -9.06 -24.94 -32.68
CA VAL A 13 -8.30 -24.21 -31.65
C VAL A 13 -7.78 -22.93 -32.30
N ILE A 14 -8.51 -21.83 -32.13
CA ILE A 14 -7.99 -20.50 -32.46
C ILE A 14 -7.04 -20.11 -31.34
N CYS A 15 -5.74 -20.36 -31.56
CA CYS A 15 -4.70 -19.77 -30.74
C CYS A 15 -4.57 -18.30 -31.17
N HIS A 16 -5.22 -17.39 -30.45
CA HIS A 16 -4.91 -15.97 -30.57
C HIS A 16 -3.53 -15.72 -29.97
N THR A 17 -2.51 -15.79 -30.82
CA THR A 17 -1.25 -15.12 -30.54
C THR A 17 -1.50 -13.63 -30.71
N SER A 18 -1.78 -12.93 -29.62
CA SER A 18 -1.77 -11.48 -29.59
C SER A 18 -0.31 -11.04 -29.69
N GLN A 19 0.12 -10.68 -30.89
CA GLN A 19 1.36 -9.92 -31.05
C GLN A 19 1.09 -8.53 -30.45
N ALA A 20 1.80 -8.17 -29.39
CA ALA A 20 1.65 -6.86 -28.75
C ALA A 20 1.91 -5.76 -29.79
N GLY A 21 0.83 -5.11 -30.25
CA GLY A 21 0.86 -4.11 -31.33
C GLY A 21 1.19 -2.69 -30.87
N TYR A 22 1.65 -2.53 -29.63
CA TYR A 22 1.92 -1.22 -29.05
C TYR A 22 3.42 -0.92 -29.06
N THR A 23 3.89 -0.22 -30.09
CA THR A 23 5.26 0.34 -30.14
C THR A 23 5.32 1.78 -29.61
N LYS A 24 4.17 2.38 -29.28
CA LYS A 24 4.02 3.70 -28.68
C LYS A 24 2.96 3.61 -27.59
N PHE A 25 3.16 4.32 -26.48
CA PHE A 25 2.13 4.52 -25.47
C PHE A 25 0.94 5.30 -26.08
N PRO A 26 -0.30 5.00 -25.67
CA PRO A 26 -1.47 5.72 -26.14
C PRO A 26 -1.37 7.19 -25.72
N ASP A 27 -1.96 8.08 -26.53
CA ASP A 27 -2.04 9.50 -26.18
C ASP A 27 -2.80 9.65 -24.84
N GLY A 28 -2.27 10.47 -23.94
CA GLY A 28 -2.78 10.62 -22.57
C GLY A 28 -2.24 9.61 -21.55
N PHE A 29 -1.37 8.68 -21.95
CA PHE A 29 -0.57 7.92 -20.98
C PHE A 29 0.40 8.86 -20.27
N THR A 30 0.41 8.81 -18.93
CA THR A 30 1.24 9.68 -18.11
C THR A 30 2.41 8.92 -17.52
N PHE A 31 3.57 9.57 -17.47
CA PHE A 31 4.78 9.09 -16.84
C PHE A 31 5.07 9.87 -15.57
N GLY A 32 5.55 9.16 -14.56
CA GLY A 32 5.95 9.77 -13.30
C GLY A 32 7.04 8.97 -12.62
N VAL A 33 7.61 9.57 -11.59
CA VAL A 33 8.54 8.92 -10.67
C VAL A 33 8.00 9.01 -9.25
N ALA A 34 8.54 8.19 -8.35
CA ALA A 34 8.02 8.06 -7.00
C ALA A 34 9.12 8.12 -5.92
N THR A 35 8.80 8.72 -4.78
CA THR A 35 9.63 8.76 -3.56
C THR A 35 8.76 8.59 -2.30
N ALA A 36 9.41 8.44 -1.15
CA ALA A 36 8.76 8.37 0.16
C ALA A 36 9.50 9.24 1.17
N ALA A 37 8.75 9.87 2.07
CA ALA A 37 9.24 10.90 2.98
C ALA A 37 10.48 10.47 3.76
N HIS A 38 10.42 9.36 4.50
CA HIS A 38 11.57 8.89 5.28
C HIS A 38 12.78 8.48 4.41
N GLN A 39 12.56 8.09 3.16
CA GLN A 39 13.63 7.66 2.25
C GLN A 39 14.42 8.83 1.64
N ILE A 40 13.82 10.02 1.53
CA ILE A 40 14.45 11.14 0.82
C ILE A 40 14.56 12.44 1.63
N GLU A 41 13.63 12.71 2.56
CA GLU A 41 13.54 14.03 3.18
C GLU A 41 14.73 14.36 4.08
N GLY A 42 15.15 13.40 4.90
CA GLY A 42 16.04 13.68 6.02
C GLY A 42 15.41 14.67 7.00
N ALA A 43 16.26 15.51 7.59
CA ALA A 43 15.85 16.55 8.54
C ALA A 43 14.90 15.99 9.62
N TRP A 44 15.26 14.81 10.13
CA TRP A 44 14.35 13.92 10.86
C TRP A 44 13.84 14.51 12.18
N ASN A 45 14.60 15.43 12.79
CA ASN A 45 14.31 16.13 14.05
C ASN A 45 14.30 17.66 13.91
N VAL A 46 14.16 18.17 12.68
CA VAL A 46 14.22 19.61 12.37
C VAL A 46 12.82 20.20 12.29
N SER A 47 12.68 21.48 12.61
CA SER A 47 11.44 22.25 12.47
C SER A 47 10.22 21.59 13.14
N GLY A 48 10.42 21.03 14.34
CA GLY A 48 9.36 20.43 15.14
C GLY A 48 8.87 19.06 14.70
N LYS A 49 9.47 18.42 13.67
CA LYS A 49 9.19 17.00 13.35
C LYS A 49 9.54 16.11 14.55
N SER A 50 8.66 15.17 14.88
CA SER A 50 8.92 14.15 15.90
C SER A 50 9.52 12.86 15.32
N GLU A 51 9.97 11.99 16.22
CA GLU A 51 10.36 10.62 15.94
C GLU A 51 9.21 9.82 15.29
N ASN A 52 9.53 9.09 14.23
CA ASN A 52 8.70 8.03 13.66
C ASN A 52 9.31 6.64 13.93
N VAL A 53 8.60 5.57 13.56
CA VAL A 53 9.04 4.19 13.81
C VAL A 53 10.39 3.82 13.18
N TRP A 54 10.76 4.43 12.04
CA TRP A 54 12.04 4.18 11.40
C TRP A 54 13.19 4.95 12.05
N ASP A 55 12.94 6.19 12.49
CA ASP A 55 13.87 6.94 13.32
C ASP A 55 14.21 6.10 14.57
N ARG A 56 13.17 5.62 15.29
CA ARG A 56 13.34 4.75 16.48
C ARG A 56 14.12 3.47 16.16
N LEU A 57 13.73 2.74 15.12
CA LEU A 57 14.36 1.46 14.77
C LEU A 57 15.84 1.66 14.43
N SER A 58 16.16 2.58 13.52
CA SER A 58 17.54 2.78 13.04
C SER A 58 18.46 3.36 14.12
N HIS A 59 17.94 4.18 15.05
CA HIS A 59 18.75 4.71 16.16
C HIS A 59 18.97 3.71 17.29
N THR A 60 18.02 2.81 17.54
CA THR A 60 18.10 1.85 18.66
C THR A 60 18.60 0.47 18.26
N ARG A 61 18.38 0.07 17.01
CA ARG A 61 18.77 -1.21 16.41
C ARG A 61 19.42 -0.99 15.03
N PRO A 62 20.53 -0.24 14.93
CA PRO A 62 21.19 0.03 13.65
C PRO A 62 21.64 -1.24 12.91
N GLU A 63 21.85 -2.35 13.64
CA GLU A 63 22.19 -3.66 13.07
C GLU A 63 21.08 -4.28 12.19
N MET A 64 19.84 -3.76 12.30
CA MET A 64 18.72 -4.16 11.44
C MET A 64 18.84 -3.56 10.03
N ILE A 65 19.69 -2.55 9.85
CA ILE A 65 20.01 -1.96 8.56
C ILE A 65 21.30 -2.60 8.03
N ALA A 66 21.25 -3.17 6.84
CA ALA A 66 22.33 -4.02 6.30
C ALA A 66 23.72 -3.33 6.26
N ASP A 67 23.76 -2.02 6.03
CA ASP A 67 24.98 -1.21 6.02
C ASP A 67 25.11 -0.28 7.25
N GLY A 68 24.20 -0.39 8.22
CA GLY A 68 24.17 0.42 9.44
C GLY A 68 23.86 1.90 9.21
N THR A 69 23.38 2.30 8.03
CA THR A 69 22.96 3.68 7.74
C THR A 69 21.57 3.99 8.31
N ASN A 70 21.14 5.25 8.18
CA ASN A 70 19.81 5.71 8.63
C ASN A 70 19.25 6.80 7.71
N GLY A 71 18.00 7.20 7.97
CA GLY A 71 17.29 8.25 7.23
C GLY A 71 17.50 9.68 7.75
N ASP A 72 18.50 9.94 8.60
CA ASP A 72 18.62 11.24 9.30
C ASP A 72 18.81 12.41 8.33
N ILE A 73 19.62 12.17 7.29
CA ILE A 73 19.90 13.10 6.19
C ILE A 73 19.26 12.59 4.89
N ALA A 74 19.37 11.28 4.61
CA ALA A 74 18.87 10.68 3.38
C ALA A 74 19.35 11.43 2.11
N CYS A 75 18.44 11.90 1.25
CA CYS A 75 18.75 12.72 0.09
C CYS A 75 18.76 14.24 0.40
N ASP A 76 18.41 14.61 1.63
CA ASP A 76 18.23 15.98 2.10
C ASP A 76 17.15 16.77 1.33
N SER A 77 16.14 16.06 0.80
CA SER A 77 15.05 16.66 0.03
C SER A 77 14.23 17.67 0.84
N TYR A 78 14.25 17.62 2.18
CA TYR A 78 13.65 18.67 3.01
C TYR A 78 14.24 20.05 2.69
N ASN A 79 15.56 20.11 2.46
CA ASN A 79 16.26 21.35 2.11
C ASN A 79 16.45 21.53 0.60
N ARG A 80 16.37 20.43 -0.17
CA ARG A 80 16.72 20.38 -1.60
C ARG A 80 15.54 20.12 -2.53
N TYR A 81 14.30 20.20 -2.04
CA TYR A 81 13.10 19.93 -2.85
C TYR A 81 13.03 20.72 -4.16
N ARG A 82 13.59 21.94 -4.22
CA ARG A 82 13.66 22.72 -5.47
C ARG A 82 14.57 22.08 -6.51
N GLU A 83 15.67 21.48 -6.09
CA GLU A 83 16.57 20.73 -6.97
C GLU A 83 15.86 19.47 -7.49
N ASP A 84 15.16 18.75 -6.60
CA ASP A 84 14.36 17.59 -7.00
C ASP A 84 13.33 17.96 -8.09
N VAL A 85 12.64 19.10 -7.92
CA VAL A 85 11.67 19.61 -8.90
C VAL A 85 12.31 19.98 -10.24
N GLU A 86 13.52 20.54 -10.25
CA GLU A 86 14.24 20.81 -11.50
C GLU A 86 14.63 19.51 -12.22
N GLU A 87 15.04 18.47 -11.48
CA GLU A 87 15.35 17.15 -12.06
C GLU A 87 14.09 16.46 -12.62
N LEU A 88 12.95 16.58 -11.92
CA LEU A 88 11.66 16.10 -12.43
C LEU A 88 11.28 16.79 -13.75
N ALA A 89 11.44 18.11 -13.82
CA ALA A 89 11.19 18.87 -15.03
C ALA A 89 12.16 18.50 -16.17
N TYR A 90 13.43 18.26 -15.84
CA TYR A 90 14.44 17.80 -16.81
C TYR A 90 14.08 16.43 -17.39
N MET A 91 13.60 15.49 -16.57
CA MET A 91 13.10 14.18 -17.02
C MET A 91 11.83 14.28 -17.87
N GLY A 92 11.08 15.38 -17.76
CA GLY A 92 9.83 15.59 -18.48
C GLY A 92 8.69 14.71 -17.99
N VAL A 93 8.61 14.47 -16.68
CA VAL A 93 7.51 13.70 -16.07
C VAL A 93 6.20 14.50 -16.08
N ASP A 94 5.08 13.80 -16.22
CA ASP A 94 3.74 14.38 -16.12
C ASP A 94 3.30 14.54 -14.67
N PHE A 95 3.71 13.61 -13.80
CA PHE A 95 3.37 13.64 -12.38
C PHE A 95 4.53 13.20 -11.48
N TYR A 96 4.48 13.64 -10.24
CA TYR A 96 5.39 13.21 -9.18
C TYR A 96 4.62 12.56 -8.04
N ARG A 97 4.94 11.31 -7.76
CA ARG A 97 4.42 10.60 -6.59
C ARG A 97 5.36 10.80 -5.40
N PHE A 98 4.85 11.35 -4.31
CA PHE A 98 5.61 11.46 -3.06
C PHE A 98 4.71 11.19 -1.87
N SER A 99 5.28 10.95 -0.68
CA SER A 99 4.50 10.81 0.53
C SER A 99 4.63 12.00 1.46
N PHE A 100 3.60 12.25 2.24
CA PHE A 100 3.71 13.08 3.43
C PHE A 100 4.31 12.28 4.57
N SER A 101 5.01 12.96 5.47
CA SER A 101 5.43 12.43 6.76
C SER A 101 4.43 12.82 7.84
N TRP A 102 3.72 11.84 8.37
CA TRP A 102 2.73 12.06 9.42
C TRP A 102 3.38 12.72 10.64
N ALA A 103 4.56 12.25 11.07
CA ALA A 103 5.29 12.84 12.20
C ALA A 103 5.80 14.26 11.95
N ARG A 104 5.93 14.68 10.68
CA ARG A 104 6.28 16.07 10.34
C ARG A 104 5.07 16.99 10.39
N ILE A 105 3.89 16.52 9.96
CA ILE A 105 2.64 17.28 9.96
C ILE A 105 2.02 17.34 11.36
N LEU A 106 1.94 16.19 12.03
CA LEU A 106 1.38 16.01 13.37
C LEU A 106 2.42 15.35 14.28
N PRO A 107 3.30 16.12 14.95
CA PRO A 107 4.36 15.56 15.81
C PRO A 107 3.88 14.70 16.99
N SER A 108 2.65 14.92 17.48
CA SER A 108 2.04 14.06 18.49
C SER A 108 1.37 12.82 17.90
N GLY A 109 1.26 12.75 16.57
CA GLY A 109 0.40 11.85 15.80
C GLY A 109 -1.08 12.27 15.73
N ARG A 110 -1.48 13.35 16.42
CA ARG A 110 -2.87 13.79 16.54
C ARG A 110 -3.01 15.25 16.13
N VAL A 111 -4.24 15.67 15.82
CA VAL A 111 -4.57 17.05 15.43
C VAL A 111 -4.56 18.06 16.59
N ASP A 112 -4.09 17.67 17.77
CA ASP A 112 -3.90 18.55 18.93
C ASP A 112 -2.78 19.58 18.70
N PHE A 113 -1.79 19.24 17.86
CA PHE A 113 -0.76 20.16 17.40
C PHE A 113 -0.40 19.89 15.94
N VAL A 114 -0.71 20.87 15.08
CA VAL A 114 -0.28 20.88 13.67
C VAL A 114 1.00 21.67 13.55
N ASN A 115 2.04 21.07 12.99
CA ASN A 115 3.33 21.71 12.83
C ASN A 115 3.33 22.68 11.63
N PRO A 116 3.38 24.01 11.84
CA PRO A 116 3.31 24.98 10.75
C PRO A 116 4.48 24.88 9.77
N ASP A 117 5.65 24.42 10.21
CA ASP A 117 6.81 24.27 9.34
C ASP A 117 6.69 23.03 8.45
N GLY A 118 6.08 21.95 8.97
CA GLY A 118 5.73 20.77 8.18
C GLY A 118 4.69 21.10 7.11
N ILE A 119 3.65 21.86 7.46
CA ILE A 119 2.65 22.36 6.51
C ILE A 119 3.29 23.22 5.43
N ARG A 120 4.15 24.16 5.82
CA ARG A 120 4.85 25.05 4.88
C ARG A 120 5.71 24.25 3.90
N TYR A 121 6.50 23.28 4.36
CA TYR A 121 7.35 22.46 3.49
C TYR A 121 6.55 21.79 2.36
N TYR A 122 5.41 21.16 2.67
CA TYR A 122 4.61 20.50 1.65
C TYR A 122 3.89 21.49 0.73
N HIS A 123 3.44 22.66 1.21
CA HIS A 123 2.95 23.71 0.31
C HIS A 123 4.03 24.22 -0.63
N ASP A 124 5.24 24.45 -0.12
CA ASP A 124 6.38 24.92 -0.90
C ASP A 124 6.77 23.91 -2.00
N LEU A 125 6.74 22.61 -1.69
CA LEU A 125 6.94 21.54 -2.69
C LEU A 125 5.81 21.53 -3.73
N LEU A 126 4.55 21.60 -3.30
CA LEU A 126 3.40 21.62 -4.22
C LEU A 126 3.43 22.84 -5.14
N ASP A 127 3.83 24.01 -4.63
CA ASP A 127 3.96 25.23 -5.42
C ASP A 127 5.10 25.11 -6.43
N ALA A 128 6.24 24.55 -6.04
CA ALA A 128 7.34 24.30 -6.97
C ALA A 128 6.97 23.30 -8.09
N LEU A 129 6.22 22.24 -7.77
CA LEU A 129 5.71 21.32 -8.80
C LEU A 129 4.75 22.03 -9.77
N ALA A 130 3.86 22.87 -9.25
CA ALA A 130 2.93 23.65 -10.06
C ALA A 130 3.66 24.64 -10.99
N GLU A 131 4.76 25.26 -10.54
CA GLU A 131 5.62 26.12 -11.38
C GLU A 131 6.17 25.38 -12.61
N LYS A 132 6.29 24.05 -12.55
CA LYS A 132 6.79 23.20 -13.65
C LYS A 132 5.69 22.42 -14.37
N ASN A 133 4.41 22.63 -14.02
CA ASN A 133 3.25 21.87 -14.52
C ASN A 133 3.35 20.35 -14.26
N ILE A 134 3.90 19.96 -13.11
CA ILE A 134 3.99 18.56 -12.69
C ILE A 134 2.84 18.28 -11.71
N GLU A 135 1.99 17.31 -12.02
CA GLU A 135 0.85 16.97 -11.17
C GLU A 135 1.31 16.21 -9.91
N PRO A 136 0.85 16.59 -8.70
CA PRO A 136 1.17 15.85 -7.49
C PRO A 136 0.26 14.63 -7.31
N LEU A 137 0.88 13.47 -7.08
CA LEU A 137 0.23 12.24 -6.62
C LEU A 137 0.68 11.93 -5.19
N VAL A 138 -0.13 12.27 -4.19
CA VAL A 138 0.32 12.24 -2.80
C VAL A 138 -0.10 10.97 -2.07
N THR A 139 0.87 10.31 -1.46
CA THR A 139 0.67 9.18 -0.54
C THR A 139 0.55 9.69 0.90
N LEU A 140 -0.57 9.43 1.57
CA LEU A 140 -0.79 9.88 2.95
C LEU A 140 0.09 9.11 3.94
N PHE A 141 0.19 7.79 3.78
CA PHE A 141 1.00 6.93 4.65
C PHE A 141 1.94 6.02 3.86
N HIS A 142 3.25 6.20 4.11
CA HIS A 142 4.32 5.39 3.53
C HIS A 142 5.29 4.94 4.63
N TRP A 143 4.75 4.16 5.57
CA TRP A 143 5.48 3.37 6.58
C TRP A 143 6.10 4.15 7.74
N ASP A 144 5.94 5.47 7.79
CA ASP A 144 6.60 6.36 8.74
C ASP A 144 5.68 6.83 9.87
N LEU A 145 5.04 5.86 10.54
CA LEU A 145 4.11 6.12 11.65
C LEU A 145 4.79 6.91 12.78
N PRO A 146 4.15 7.97 13.33
CA PRO A 146 4.65 8.66 14.50
C PRO A 146 4.86 7.68 15.66
N GLN A 147 6.01 7.73 16.31
CA GLN A 147 6.35 6.75 17.35
C GLN A 147 5.36 6.82 18.53
N THR A 148 4.80 8.00 18.81
CA THR A 148 3.75 8.20 19.82
C THR A 148 2.48 7.39 19.56
N LEU A 149 2.14 7.11 18.30
CA LEU A 149 1.01 6.24 17.93
C LEU A 149 1.41 4.76 17.97
N GLN A 150 2.66 4.45 17.60
CA GLN A 150 3.20 3.10 17.75
C GLN A 150 3.23 2.66 19.22
N ASP A 151 3.56 3.57 20.15
CA ASP A 151 3.58 3.30 21.59
C ASP A 151 2.17 2.96 22.14
N LEU A 152 1.10 3.27 21.39
CA LEU A 152 -0.28 2.86 21.69
C LEU A 152 -0.65 1.50 21.06
N GLY A 153 0.27 0.85 20.36
CA GLY A 153 0.07 -0.41 19.63
C GLY A 153 0.05 -0.25 18.10
N GLY A 154 0.11 0.98 17.58
CA GLY A 154 0.13 1.26 16.15
C GLY A 154 -1.01 0.57 15.39
N TRP A 155 -0.74 0.04 14.20
CA TRP A 155 -1.76 -0.59 13.34
C TRP A 155 -2.41 -1.84 13.94
N ALA A 156 -1.85 -2.47 14.99
CA ALA A 156 -2.54 -3.52 15.73
C ALA A 156 -3.63 -2.97 16.68
N ASN A 157 -3.71 -1.65 16.87
CA ASN A 157 -4.72 -0.99 17.69
C ASN A 157 -5.86 -0.43 16.81
N PRO A 158 -7.11 -0.88 17.00
CA PRO A 158 -8.27 -0.40 16.22
C PRO A 158 -8.50 1.12 16.28
N LYS A 159 -7.97 1.81 17.31
CA LYS A 159 -8.02 3.28 17.39
C LYS A 159 -7.25 4.00 16.30
N MET A 160 -6.37 3.32 15.57
CA MET A 160 -5.71 3.88 14.40
C MET A 160 -6.67 4.23 13.26
N VAL A 161 -7.86 3.63 13.19
CA VAL A 161 -8.90 4.06 12.24
C VAL A 161 -9.27 5.52 12.48
N ASP A 162 -9.52 5.88 13.74
CA ASP A 162 -9.87 7.26 14.14
C ASP A 162 -8.69 8.22 13.88
N TYR A 163 -7.48 7.86 14.33
CA TYR A 163 -6.30 8.72 14.16
C TYR A 163 -5.94 8.95 12.70
N PHE A 164 -6.01 7.91 11.86
CA PHE A 164 -5.73 8.06 10.43
C PHE A 164 -6.80 8.88 9.73
N ARG A 165 -8.08 8.71 10.11
CA ARG A 165 -9.18 9.52 9.58
C ARG A 165 -8.97 11.01 9.90
N ASP A 166 -8.59 11.35 11.13
CA ASP A 166 -8.33 12.74 11.53
C ASP A 166 -7.11 13.34 10.80
N TYR A 167 -6.05 12.54 10.62
CA TYR A 167 -4.89 12.95 9.81
C TYR A 167 -5.25 13.16 8.33
N ALA A 168 -6.03 12.25 7.74
CA ALA A 168 -6.51 12.38 6.37
C ALA A 168 -7.42 13.61 6.21
N ASP A 169 -8.30 13.88 7.18
CA ASP A 169 -9.16 15.07 7.20
C ASP A 169 -8.35 16.37 7.11
N LEU A 170 -7.33 16.49 7.96
CA LEU A 170 -6.41 17.62 7.92
C LEU A 170 -5.74 17.74 6.56
N CYS A 171 -5.17 16.65 6.03
CA CYS A 171 -4.46 16.66 4.75
C CYS A 171 -5.36 17.04 3.57
N PHE A 172 -6.58 16.48 3.49
CA PHE A 172 -7.54 16.82 2.45
C PHE A 172 -7.97 18.28 2.54
N LYS A 173 -8.25 18.77 3.74
CA LYS A 173 -8.64 20.16 3.98
C LYS A 173 -7.52 21.13 3.60
N GLU A 174 -6.30 20.85 4.01
CA GLU A 174 -5.17 21.76 3.88
C GLU A 174 -4.61 21.79 2.45
N PHE A 175 -4.45 20.61 1.82
CA PHE A 175 -3.71 20.49 0.56
C PHE A 175 -4.57 20.11 -0.65
N GLY A 176 -5.82 19.66 -0.45
CA GLY A 176 -6.70 19.19 -1.53
C GLY A 176 -7.13 20.26 -2.54
N GLY A 177 -6.83 21.54 -2.28
CA GLY A 177 -6.90 22.59 -3.28
C GLY A 177 -5.90 22.39 -4.43
N LYS A 178 -4.71 21.87 -4.14
CA LYS A 178 -3.60 21.66 -5.07
C LYS A 178 -3.41 20.19 -5.49
N ILE A 179 -3.96 19.24 -4.72
CA ILE A 179 -3.80 17.80 -4.98
C ILE A 179 -5.09 17.20 -5.50
N LYS A 180 -5.01 16.48 -6.63
CA LYS A 180 -6.15 15.78 -7.25
C LYS A 180 -6.08 14.27 -7.18
N SER A 181 -4.94 13.70 -6.82
CA SER A 181 -4.77 12.26 -6.71
C SER A 181 -4.11 11.88 -5.39
N TRP A 182 -4.81 11.06 -4.61
CA TRP A 182 -4.38 10.60 -3.29
C TRP A 182 -4.18 9.10 -3.27
N ILE A 183 -3.18 8.64 -2.52
CA ILE A 183 -2.98 7.25 -2.14
C ILE A 183 -3.07 7.20 -0.62
N ALA A 184 -4.04 6.47 -0.06
CA ALA A 184 -4.18 6.36 1.39
C ALA A 184 -2.98 5.61 2.00
N PHE A 185 -2.70 4.42 1.48
CA PHE A 185 -1.63 3.54 1.97
C PHE A 185 -0.75 3.06 0.81
N ASN A 186 0.57 3.09 1.02
CA ASN A 186 1.51 2.35 0.19
C ASN A 186 1.73 0.94 0.76
N GLU A 187 1.49 -0.08 -0.06
CA GLU A 187 1.88 -1.47 0.16
C GLU A 187 1.50 -2.02 1.54
N PRO A 188 0.19 -2.23 1.79
CA PRO A 188 -0.31 -2.71 3.07
C PRO A 188 0.34 -4.01 3.56
N TYR A 189 0.76 -4.89 2.65
CA TYR A 189 1.46 -6.12 3.02
C TYR A 189 2.78 -5.81 3.73
N GLU A 190 3.55 -4.84 3.25
CA GLU A 190 4.82 -4.47 3.88
C GLU A 190 4.58 -3.81 5.26
N ILE A 191 3.47 -3.10 5.42
CA ILE A 191 3.07 -2.51 6.70
C ILE A 191 2.65 -3.60 7.69
N CYS A 192 1.89 -4.59 7.25
CA CYS A 192 1.26 -5.56 8.16
C CYS A 192 2.03 -6.87 8.31
N GLU A 193 2.39 -7.53 7.22
CA GLU A 193 3.17 -8.76 7.30
C GLU A 193 4.58 -8.47 7.79
N ASP A 194 5.31 -7.63 7.06
CA ASP A 194 6.75 -7.45 7.27
C ASP A 194 7.09 -6.64 8.54
N ALA A 195 6.14 -5.86 9.08
CA ALA A 195 6.38 -4.99 10.24
C ALA A 195 5.66 -5.41 11.52
N TYR A 196 4.54 -6.14 11.41
CA TYR A 196 3.75 -6.63 12.54
C TYR A 196 3.68 -8.15 12.65
N GLY A 197 3.96 -8.88 11.57
CA GLY A 197 4.06 -10.33 11.56
C GLY A 197 5.50 -10.86 11.49
N ASP A 198 6.47 -9.97 11.31
CA ASP A 198 7.89 -10.26 11.12
C ASP A 198 8.71 -9.03 11.54
N GLU A 199 10.04 -9.16 11.57
CA GLU A 199 10.98 -8.10 11.93
C GLU A 199 11.68 -7.47 10.72
N LYS A 200 11.08 -7.54 9.52
CA LYS A 200 11.70 -7.04 8.28
C LYS A 200 11.60 -5.53 8.08
N LYS A 201 10.59 -4.88 8.68
CA LYS A 201 10.32 -3.44 8.56
C LYS A 201 9.96 -2.85 9.91
N ALA A 202 10.20 -1.56 10.12
CA ALA A 202 9.78 -0.87 11.35
C ALA A 202 8.24 -0.91 11.50
N PRO A 203 7.68 -1.21 12.69
CA PRO A 203 8.30 -1.28 14.02
C PRO A 203 9.03 -2.58 14.40
N ALA A 204 9.15 -3.55 13.49
CA ALA A 204 9.81 -4.85 13.69
C ALA A 204 9.19 -5.64 14.86
N ILE A 205 7.89 -5.89 14.79
CA ILE A 205 7.15 -6.66 15.79
C ILE A 205 7.04 -8.11 15.32
N ASP A 206 7.67 -9.02 16.05
CA ASP A 206 7.60 -10.47 15.84
C ASP A 206 6.29 -11.06 16.40
N SER A 207 5.17 -10.78 15.72
CA SER A 207 3.84 -11.30 16.09
C SER A 207 3.22 -12.06 14.91
N HIS A 208 3.95 -13.04 14.40
CA HIS A 208 3.57 -13.81 13.22
C HIS A 208 2.19 -14.48 13.35
N GLY A 209 1.36 -14.29 12.32
CA GLY A 209 0.01 -14.84 12.28
C GLY A 209 -0.97 -14.24 13.29
N VAL A 210 -0.61 -13.14 13.99
CA VAL A 210 -1.53 -12.42 14.89
C VAL A 210 -1.46 -10.92 14.62
N GLY A 211 -0.29 -10.30 14.78
CA GLY A 211 -0.09 -8.87 14.59
C GLY A 211 -0.36 -8.41 13.16
N ASN A 212 0.07 -9.21 12.18
CA ASN A 212 -0.21 -8.98 10.76
C ASN A 212 -1.71 -8.99 10.43
N TYR A 213 -2.50 -9.92 10.99
CA TYR A 213 -3.95 -9.94 10.79
C TYR A 213 -4.65 -8.76 11.48
N LEU A 214 -4.28 -8.43 12.73
CA LEU A 214 -4.80 -7.25 13.44
C LEU A 214 -4.48 -5.94 12.72
N CYS A 215 -3.25 -5.82 12.18
CA CYS A 215 -2.84 -4.71 11.35
C CYS A 215 -3.71 -4.62 10.09
N SER A 216 -3.90 -5.74 9.38
CA SER A 216 -4.64 -5.74 8.11
C SER A 216 -6.09 -5.31 8.29
N ASP A 217 -6.75 -5.77 9.36
CA ASP A 217 -8.13 -5.39 9.70
C ASP A 217 -8.23 -3.88 9.96
N THR A 218 -7.36 -3.36 10.83
CA THR A 218 -7.35 -1.93 11.18
C THR A 218 -7.01 -1.05 9.98
N LEU A 219 -6.02 -1.43 9.16
CA LEU A 219 -5.58 -0.68 8.00
C LEU A 219 -6.67 -0.60 6.92
N LEU A 220 -7.33 -1.73 6.61
CA LEU A 220 -8.41 -1.75 5.62
C LEU A 220 -9.61 -0.90 6.07
N LYS A 221 -9.95 -0.91 7.36
CA LYS A 221 -10.97 -0.03 7.94
C LYS A 221 -10.57 1.44 7.87
N ALA A 222 -9.31 1.76 8.19
CA ALA A 222 -8.76 3.11 8.10
C ALA A 222 -8.77 3.64 6.65
N HIS A 223 -8.42 2.79 5.68
CA HIS A 223 -8.50 3.11 4.25
C HIS A 223 -9.95 3.45 3.85
N ALA A 224 -10.91 2.59 4.20
CA ALA A 224 -12.31 2.80 3.89
C ALA A 224 -12.84 4.11 4.50
N GLU A 225 -12.53 4.38 5.77
CA GLU A 225 -12.99 5.62 6.41
C GLU A 225 -12.35 6.88 5.82
N ALA A 226 -11.07 6.83 5.41
CA ALA A 226 -10.44 7.93 4.68
C ALA A 226 -11.06 8.13 3.28
N TYR A 227 -11.40 7.04 2.57
CA TYR A 227 -12.10 7.10 1.30
C TYR A 227 -13.47 7.75 1.43
N HIS A 228 -14.27 7.30 2.38
CA HIS A 228 -15.62 7.84 2.59
C HIS A 228 -15.58 9.29 3.05
N LEU A 229 -14.65 9.65 3.93
CA LEU A 229 -14.39 11.04 4.29
C LEU A 229 -14.11 11.89 3.05
N TYR A 230 -13.20 11.45 2.18
CA TYR A 230 -12.89 12.15 0.93
C TYR A 230 -14.12 12.27 0.05
N ASN A 231 -14.83 11.16 -0.18
CA ASN A 231 -15.98 11.09 -1.07
C ASN A 231 -17.14 11.96 -0.61
N GLU A 232 -17.46 11.95 0.68
CA GLU A 232 -18.62 12.64 1.24
C GLU A 232 -18.35 14.13 1.47
N THR A 233 -17.12 14.50 1.87
CA THR A 233 -16.80 15.87 2.31
C THR A 233 -16.04 16.68 1.25
N TYR A 234 -15.06 16.07 0.60
CA TYR A 234 -14.06 16.79 -0.20
C TYR A 234 -14.26 16.65 -1.70
N ARG A 235 -14.64 15.47 -2.19
CA ARG A 235 -14.85 15.19 -3.61
C ARG A 235 -15.81 16.18 -4.29
N PRO A 236 -16.94 16.61 -3.69
CA PRO A 236 -17.86 17.56 -4.31
C PRO A 236 -17.23 18.93 -4.67
N THR A 237 -16.18 19.33 -3.95
CA THR A 237 -15.53 20.64 -4.15
C THR A 237 -14.14 20.52 -4.77
N GLN A 238 -13.41 19.45 -4.45
CA GLN A 238 -12.03 19.26 -4.90
C GLN A 238 -11.94 18.46 -6.21
N ASN A 239 -12.95 17.64 -6.51
CA ASN A 239 -13.04 16.79 -7.71
C ASN A 239 -11.78 15.94 -7.95
N GLY A 240 -11.10 15.51 -6.89
CA GLY A 240 -9.97 14.60 -6.98
C GLY A 240 -10.40 13.15 -6.80
N ARG A 241 -9.39 12.30 -6.65
CA ARG A 241 -9.52 10.84 -6.59
C ARG A 241 -8.62 10.28 -5.50
N ILE A 242 -9.02 9.15 -4.93
CA ILE A 242 -8.31 8.46 -3.85
C ILE A 242 -8.23 6.97 -4.17
N MET A 243 -7.06 6.39 -3.92
CA MET A 243 -6.80 4.98 -4.12
C MET A 243 -5.95 4.38 -2.99
N ILE A 244 -5.74 3.08 -3.07
CA ILE A 244 -4.69 2.34 -2.34
C ILE A 244 -3.66 1.82 -3.35
N SER A 245 -2.38 1.79 -2.98
CA SER A 245 -1.36 1.11 -3.79
C SER A 245 -0.99 -0.21 -3.15
N ILE A 246 -1.16 -1.31 -3.88
CA ILE A 246 -0.93 -2.68 -3.39
C ILE A 246 0.32 -3.23 -4.07
N ASN A 247 1.24 -3.78 -3.29
CA ASN A 247 2.38 -4.50 -3.83
C ASN A 247 1.94 -5.84 -4.43
N SER A 248 2.44 -6.12 -5.63
CA SER A 248 2.14 -7.32 -6.39
C SER A 248 3.44 -7.99 -6.83
N ILE A 249 4.12 -8.64 -5.88
CA ILE A 249 5.02 -9.74 -6.27
C ILE A 249 4.11 -10.84 -6.81
N TRP A 250 4.30 -11.21 -8.07
CA TRP A 250 3.43 -12.18 -8.73
C TRP A 250 4.01 -13.59 -8.62
N TYR A 251 3.15 -14.58 -8.44
CA TYR A 251 3.53 -15.99 -8.38
C TYR A 251 2.92 -16.75 -9.55
N GLU A 252 3.77 -17.48 -10.27
CA GLU A 252 3.38 -18.38 -11.36
C GLU A 252 3.85 -19.81 -11.04
N PRO A 253 3.13 -20.86 -11.45
CA PRO A 253 3.64 -22.22 -11.32
C PRO A 253 4.86 -22.44 -12.23
N SER A 254 5.85 -23.19 -11.76
CA SER A 254 7.01 -23.55 -12.60
C SER A 254 6.66 -24.51 -13.74
N ASP A 255 5.64 -25.35 -13.53
CA ASP A 255 5.00 -26.20 -14.53
C ASP A 255 3.48 -25.96 -14.49
N THR A 256 2.94 -25.36 -15.55
CA THR A 256 1.51 -25.06 -15.68
C THR A 256 0.62 -26.29 -15.78
N ASN A 257 1.19 -27.49 -16.03
CA ASN A 257 0.45 -28.75 -16.03
C ASN A 257 0.44 -29.44 -14.66
N ASN A 258 1.22 -28.94 -13.70
CA ASN A 258 1.22 -29.44 -12.34
C ASN A 258 0.14 -28.73 -11.52
N ALA A 259 -0.96 -29.43 -11.26
CA ALA A 259 -2.11 -28.90 -10.53
C ALA A 259 -1.76 -28.38 -9.12
N GLU A 260 -0.81 -29.03 -8.42
CA GLU A 260 -0.37 -28.58 -7.09
C GLU A 260 0.31 -27.21 -7.17
N GLN A 261 1.23 -27.04 -8.12
CA GLN A 261 1.94 -25.77 -8.29
C GLN A 261 0.99 -24.65 -8.72
N VAL A 262 0.03 -24.93 -9.59
CA VAL A 262 -1.00 -23.98 -10.00
C VAL A 262 -1.80 -23.51 -8.79
N THR A 263 -2.28 -24.45 -7.95
CA THR A 263 -3.01 -24.11 -6.73
C THR A 263 -2.15 -23.33 -5.75
N LEU A 264 -0.89 -23.69 -5.54
CA LEU A 264 0.01 -22.98 -4.63
C LEU A 264 0.35 -21.56 -5.12
N ALA A 265 0.52 -21.36 -6.43
CA ALA A 265 0.71 -20.03 -7.00
C ALA A 265 -0.51 -19.14 -6.75
N GLU A 266 -1.72 -19.67 -6.94
CA GLU A 266 -2.96 -18.94 -6.62
C GLU A 266 -3.06 -18.62 -5.14
N VAL A 267 -2.80 -19.58 -4.25
CA VAL A 267 -2.78 -19.32 -2.79
C VAL A 267 -1.77 -18.22 -2.44
N ALA A 268 -0.55 -18.28 -2.99
CA ALA A 268 0.48 -17.26 -2.74
C ALA A 268 0.04 -15.87 -3.24
N ASN A 269 -0.57 -15.79 -4.42
CA ASN A 269 -1.13 -14.54 -4.94
C ASN A 269 -2.26 -14.00 -4.05
N GLN A 270 -3.12 -14.87 -3.52
CA GLN A 270 -4.20 -14.45 -2.60
C GLN A 270 -3.65 -13.96 -1.26
N PHE A 271 -2.61 -14.58 -0.70
CA PHE A 271 -1.97 -14.09 0.53
C PHE A 271 -1.09 -12.85 0.30
N LYS A 272 -0.54 -12.63 -0.91
CA LYS A 272 0.31 -11.46 -1.19
C LYS A 272 -0.50 -10.24 -1.67
N PHE A 273 -1.33 -10.42 -2.69
CA PHE A 273 -2.09 -9.36 -3.34
C PHE A 273 -3.56 -9.40 -2.95
N GLY A 274 -4.19 -10.58 -2.99
CA GLY A 274 -5.61 -10.77 -2.71
C GLY A 274 -6.04 -10.32 -1.31
N TRP A 275 -5.18 -10.47 -0.31
CA TRP A 275 -5.45 -10.09 1.08
C TRP A 275 -5.95 -8.65 1.20
N PHE A 276 -5.34 -7.73 0.46
CA PHE A 276 -5.71 -6.32 0.49
C PHE A 276 -6.55 -5.89 -0.71
N ALA A 277 -6.45 -6.58 -1.84
CA ALA A 277 -7.24 -6.26 -3.03
C ALA A 277 -8.68 -6.78 -2.95
N HIS A 278 -8.88 -8.01 -2.47
CA HIS A 278 -10.18 -8.67 -2.45
C HIS A 278 -11.23 -7.90 -1.64
N PRO A 279 -10.94 -7.40 -0.42
CA PRO A 279 -11.93 -6.64 0.35
C PRO A 279 -12.46 -5.39 -0.36
N ILE A 280 -11.67 -4.81 -1.27
CA ILE A 280 -11.94 -3.51 -1.90
C ILE A 280 -12.55 -3.69 -3.30
N PHE A 281 -12.03 -4.62 -4.10
CA PHE A 281 -12.27 -4.65 -5.55
C PHE A 281 -13.21 -5.77 -6.03
N THR A 282 -13.63 -6.71 -5.18
CA THR A 282 -14.56 -7.78 -5.57
C THR A 282 -16.01 -7.46 -5.20
N GLU A 283 -16.96 -8.13 -5.84
CA GLU A 283 -18.39 -7.93 -5.57
C GLU A 283 -18.78 -8.47 -4.19
N GLU A 284 -18.10 -9.54 -3.77
CA GLU A 284 -18.26 -10.19 -2.46
C GLU A 284 -17.72 -9.30 -1.34
N GLY A 285 -16.56 -8.66 -1.57
CA GLY A 285 -15.78 -8.03 -0.51
C GLY A 285 -15.23 -9.07 0.48
N GLY A 286 -14.82 -8.61 1.67
CA GLY A 286 -14.22 -9.49 2.66
C GLY A 286 -12.85 -10.06 2.25
N TYR A 287 -12.25 -10.88 3.12
CA TYR A 287 -10.98 -11.55 2.81
C TYR A 287 -11.18 -12.69 1.80
N PRO A 288 -10.15 -13.05 1.00
CA PRO A 288 -10.22 -14.19 0.10
C PRO A 288 -10.60 -15.48 0.84
N SER A 289 -11.52 -16.27 0.29
CA SER A 289 -12.01 -17.50 0.92
C SER A 289 -10.88 -18.49 1.21
N VAL A 290 -9.95 -18.65 0.28
CA VAL A 290 -8.78 -19.52 0.45
C VAL A 290 -7.91 -19.11 1.65
N MET A 291 -7.82 -17.81 1.92
CA MET A 291 -7.07 -17.27 3.04
C MET A 291 -7.81 -17.56 4.36
N VAL A 292 -9.12 -17.31 4.39
CA VAL A 292 -9.99 -17.62 5.53
C VAL A 292 -9.94 -19.10 5.90
N GLU A 293 -10.10 -19.98 4.92
CA GLU A 293 -10.09 -21.43 5.12
C GLU A 293 -8.72 -21.92 5.60
N ASN A 294 -7.64 -21.47 4.95
CA ASN A 294 -6.27 -21.88 5.31
C ASN A 294 -5.92 -21.43 6.73
N VAL A 295 -6.14 -20.15 7.08
CA VAL A 295 -5.81 -19.65 8.42
C VAL A 295 -6.67 -20.33 9.49
N ALA A 296 -7.95 -20.61 9.22
CA ALA A 296 -8.80 -21.34 10.16
C ALA A 296 -8.29 -22.78 10.39
N GLN A 297 -7.88 -23.48 9.32
CA GLN A 297 -7.29 -24.82 9.43
C GLN A 297 -5.99 -24.81 10.21
N GLN A 298 -5.08 -23.88 9.94
CA GLN A 298 -3.81 -23.77 10.67
C GLN A 298 -4.04 -23.41 12.14
N SER A 299 -4.96 -22.48 12.42
CA SER A 299 -5.30 -22.12 13.80
C SER A 299 -5.85 -23.31 14.59
N ALA A 300 -6.70 -24.14 13.96
CA ALA A 300 -7.20 -25.36 14.59
C ALA A 300 -6.10 -26.41 14.79
N ALA A 301 -5.19 -26.57 13.82
CA ALA A 301 -4.04 -27.48 13.92
C ALA A 301 -3.07 -27.06 15.06
N GLU A 302 -2.93 -25.76 15.30
CA GLU A 302 -2.18 -25.19 16.43
C GLU A 302 -2.94 -25.26 17.78
N GLY A 303 -4.17 -25.78 17.78
CA GLY A 303 -4.98 -25.94 18.99
C GLY A 303 -5.65 -24.65 19.48
N LEU A 304 -5.75 -23.61 18.64
CA LEU A 304 -6.41 -22.37 18.98
C LEU A 304 -7.95 -22.53 18.94
N PRO A 305 -8.68 -21.89 19.86
CA PRO A 305 -10.13 -22.02 19.94
C PRO A 305 -10.88 -21.26 18.83
N LYS A 306 -10.19 -20.37 18.11
CA LYS A 306 -10.73 -19.56 17.01
C LYS A 306 -9.65 -19.30 15.96
N SER A 307 -10.09 -18.98 14.74
CA SER A 307 -9.19 -18.49 13.68
C SER A 307 -8.45 -17.24 14.15
N ARG A 308 -7.17 -17.13 13.80
CA ARG A 308 -6.36 -15.92 14.02
C ARG A 308 -6.75 -14.78 13.08
N LEU A 309 -7.29 -15.10 11.90
CA LEU A 309 -7.91 -14.13 10.99
C LEU A 309 -9.39 -13.98 11.39
N GLU A 310 -9.70 -12.87 12.05
CA GLU A 310 -11.07 -12.46 12.31
C GLU A 310 -11.69 -11.92 11.01
N GLN A 311 -12.88 -12.39 10.68
CA GLN A 311 -13.58 -11.95 9.47
C GLN A 311 -14.33 -10.65 9.75
N PHE A 312 -14.37 -9.77 8.76
CA PHE A 312 -15.24 -8.60 8.79
C PHE A 312 -16.70 -9.02 8.97
N ASP A 313 -17.44 -8.27 9.79
CA ASP A 313 -18.89 -8.36 9.78
C ASP A 313 -19.47 -7.73 8.51
N GLN A 314 -20.78 -7.91 8.30
CA GLN A 314 -21.45 -7.41 7.10
C GLN A 314 -21.32 -5.89 6.94
N TYR A 315 -21.32 -5.15 8.06
CA TYR A 315 -21.14 -3.70 8.02
C TYR A 315 -19.78 -3.34 7.43
N TRP A 316 -18.69 -3.95 7.90
CA TRP A 316 -17.36 -3.67 7.39
C TRP A 316 -17.11 -4.19 5.97
N ILE A 317 -17.70 -5.32 5.60
CA ILE A 317 -17.65 -5.80 4.20
C ILE A 317 -18.25 -4.75 3.28
N ASP A 318 -19.46 -4.26 3.58
CA ASP A 318 -20.14 -3.27 2.74
C ASP A 318 -19.46 -1.90 2.79
N ARG A 319 -18.84 -1.55 3.93
CA ARG A 319 -18.13 -0.29 4.10
C ARG A 319 -16.78 -0.26 3.36
N ILE A 320 -16.06 -1.37 3.28
CA ILE A 320 -14.74 -1.46 2.62
C ILE A 320 -14.88 -1.67 1.11
N LYS A 321 -15.89 -2.43 0.66
CA LYS A 321 -16.09 -2.70 -0.76
C LYS A 321 -16.26 -1.42 -1.58
N GLY A 322 -15.53 -1.32 -2.69
CA GLY A 322 -15.59 -0.18 -3.62
C GLY A 322 -14.93 1.10 -3.11
N THR A 323 -14.05 1.03 -2.11
CA THR A 323 -13.39 2.21 -1.51
C THR A 323 -12.10 2.65 -2.20
N SER A 324 -12.01 2.48 -3.52
CA SER A 324 -10.85 2.94 -4.30
C SER A 324 -11.27 3.33 -5.72
N ASP A 325 -10.86 4.52 -6.18
CA ASP A 325 -11.19 5.01 -7.52
C ASP A 325 -10.38 4.31 -8.63
N PHE A 326 -9.20 3.80 -8.28
CA PHE A 326 -8.35 2.96 -9.15
C PHE A 326 -7.67 1.86 -8.36
N LEU A 327 -7.13 0.88 -9.08
CA LEU A 327 -6.19 -0.08 -8.53
C LEU A 327 -4.76 0.43 -8.72
N GLY A 328 -4.12 0.88 -7.64
CA GLY A 328 -2.69 1.16 -7.62
C GLY A 328 -1.89 -0.13 -7.49
N ILE A 329 -0.94 -0.37 -8.40
CA ILE A 329 -0.10 -1.57 -8.40
C ILE A 329 1.36 -1.15 -8.30
N ASN A 330 2.03 -1.56 -7.23
CA ASN A 330 3.48 -1.58 -7.17
C ASN A 330 3.95 -2.98 -7.60
N HIS A 331 4.56 -3.11 -8.78
CA HIS A 331 5.06 -4.37 -9.30
C HIS A 331 6.54 -4.26 -9.67
N TYR A 332 7.32 -5.25 -9.27
CA TYR A 332 8.77 -5.30 -9.52
C TYR A 332 9.22 -6.62 -10.13
N THR A 333 8.63 -7.75 -9.71
CA THR A 333 9.13 -9.07 -10.11
C THR A 333 8.07 -10.17 -9.97
N THR A 334 8.42 -11.34 -10.50
CA THR A 334 7.62 -12.57 -10.48
C THR A 334 8.48 -13.73 -9.96
N HIS A 335 7.89 -14.61 -9.14
CA HIS A 335 8.51 -15.84 -8.67
C HIS A 335 7.82 -17.07 -9.23
N LEU A 336 8.60 -18.13 -9.44
CA LEU A 336 8.08 -19.45 -9.83
C LEU A 336 7.86 -20.33 -8.60
N ILE A 337 6.68 -20.91 -8.49
CA ILE A 337 6.32 -21.90 -7.48
C ILE A 337 6.68 -23.29 -8.00
N THR A 338 7.58 -23.98 -7.29
CA THR A 338 8.08 -25.31 -7.67
C THR A 338 7.44 -26.46 -6.90
N GLY A 339 6.58 -26.18 -5.92
CA GLY A 339 5.87 -27.14 -5.08
C GLY A 339 5.84 -26.72 -3.60
N ALA A 340 5.12 -27.45 -2.76
CA ALA A 340 5.14 -27.21 -1.33
C ALA A 340 6.48 -27.70 -0.75
N ARG A 341 7.36 -26.79 -0.32
CA ARG A 341 8.49 -27.20 0.51
C ARG A 341 8.03 -27.36 1.95
N CYS A 342 8.13 -28.58 2.48
CA CYS A 342 8.37 -28.81 3.89
C CYS A 342 9.89 -28.83 4.15
N GLY A 343 10.42 -27.73 4.70
CA GLY A 343 11.69 -27.63 5.45
C GLY A 343 13.03 -27.53 4.68
N PRO A 344 14.14 -27.20 5.38
CA PRO A 344 14.26 -26.75 6.78
C PRO A 344 13.95 -25.26 6.97
#